data_AF-A0A4Y2JIM3-F1
#
_entry.id   AF-A0A4Y2JIM3-F1
#
_cell.length_a   1.000
_cell.length_b   1.000
_cell.length_c   1.000
_cell.angle_alpha   90.00
_cell.angle_beta   90.00
_cell.angle_gamma   90.00
#
_symmetry.space_group_name_H-M   'P 1'
#
loop_
_entity.id
_entity.type
_entity.pdbx_description
1 polymer ?
#
loop_
_entity_poly.entity_id
_entity_poly.type
_entity_poly.pdbx_seq_one_letter_code
_entity_poly.pdbx_strand_id
1 'polypeptide(L)'
;MPRLWSPKRTQNKAKGRLQRYKVGAPFERMAFDILGPFPIKTKDNRYVLVLMDYFTKWPEAIPIEDQEASTVAEELIRTWISR
;
A
#
# COMPACT_ATOMS: atom_id res chain seq x y z
N MET A 1 10.73 29.89 39.89
CA MET A 1 10.11 28.55 40.03
C MET A 1 10.76 27.61 39.01
N PRO A 2 11.41 26.49 39.40
CA PRO A 2 11.98 25.57 38.43
C PRO A 2 10.94 24.52 37.99
N ARG A 3 10.80 24.36 36.66
CA ARG A 3 9.96 23.35 36.01
C ARG A 3 10.60 21.97 36.17
N LEU A 4 9.89 21.02 36.79
CA LEU A 4 10.27 19.61 36.84
C LEU A 4 10.24 19.01 35.42
N TRP A 5 11.36 18.42 35.00
CA TRP A 5 11.39 17.51 33.85
C TRP A 5 10.94 16.12 34.30
N SER A 6 9.78 15.67 33.85
CA SER A 6 9.34 14.28 34.05
C SER A 6 9.82 13.41 32.89
N PRO A 7 10.60 12.33 33.12
CA PRO A 7 10.98 11.42 32.05
C PRO A 7 9.75 10.69 31.50
N LYS A 8 9.58 10.69 30.17
CA LYS A 8 8.53 9.92 29.50
C LYS A 8 8.75 8.43 29.77
N ARG A 9 7.79 7.79 30.46
CA ARG A 9 7.78 6.35 30.70
C ARG A 9 7.57 5.62 29.38
N THR A 10 8.60 4.96 28.86
CA THR A 10 8.51 4.04 27.73
C THR A 10 7.72 2.81 28.17
N GLN A 11 6.43 2.80 27.88
CA GLN A 11 5.58 1.61 28.00
C GLN A 11 6.03 0.59 26.95
N ASN A 12 6.82 -0.39 27.38
CA ASN A 12 7.23 -1.50 26.52
C ASN A 12 6.04 -2.45 26.35
N LYS A 13 5.11 -2.10 25.46
CA LYS A 13 3.93 -2.93 25.17
C LYS A 13 4.42 -4.21 24.48
N ALA A 14 4.11 -5.36 25.08
CA ALA A 14 4.35 -6.65 24.44
C ALA A 14 3.65 -6.68 23.08
N LYS A 15 4.38 -7.02 22.01
CA LYS A 15 3.83 -7.14 20.67
C LYS A 15 2.84 -8.32 20.64
N GLY A 16 1.61 -8.07 20.20
CA GLY A 16 0.59 -9.12 20.05
C GLY A 16 0.98 -10.17 19.02
N ARG A 17 0.39 -11.37 19.14
CA ARG A 17 0.63 -12.47 18.18
C ARG A 17 0.03 -12.13 16.82
N LEU A 18 0.82 -12.27 15.74
CA LEU A 18 0.33 -12.15 14.36
C LEU A 18 -0.81 -13.17 14.13
N GLN A 19 -1.93 -12.69 13.61
CA GLN A 19 -3.09 -13.53 13.29
C GLN A 19 -3.17 -13.72 11.78
N ARG A 20 -3.54 -14.94 11.35
CA ARG A 20 -3.78 -15.23 9.94
C ARG A 20 -5.21 -14.84 9.58
N TYR A 21 -5.37 -13.84 8.72
CA TYR A 21 -6.67 -13.49 8.16
C TYR A 21 -7.00 -14.47 7.02
N LYS A 22 -8.13 -15.18 7.10
CA LYS A 22 -8.61 -16.02 6.01
C LYS A 22 -9.46 -15.17 5.07
N VAL A 23 -9.17 -15.25 3.78
CA VAL A 23 -9.96 -14.64 2.70
C VAL A 23 -10.65 -15.80 1.98
N GLY A 24 -11.98 -15.74 1.84
CA GLY A 24 -12.84 -16.81 1.36
C GLY A 24 -13.29 -16.67 -0.10
N ALA A 25 -13.22 -15.46 -0.67
CA ALA A 25 -13.61 -15.21 -2.06
C ALA A 25 -12.68 -14.23 -2.78
N PRO A 26 -12.62 -14.27 -4.13
CA PRO A 26 -11.95 -13.23 -4.93
C PRO A 26 -12.46 -11.84 -4.58
N PHE A 27 -11.56 -10.86 -4.59
CA PHE A 27 -11.85 -9.43 -4.34
C PHE A 27 -12.35 -9.08 -2.92
N GLU A 28 -12.45 -10.05 -2.00
CA GLU A 28 -12.80 -9.78 -0.60
C GLU A 28 -11.71 -8.96 0.10
N ARG A 29 -10.45 -9.12 -0.31
CA ARG A 29 -9.33 -8.33 0.19
C ARG A 29 -8.29 -8.11 -0.90
N MET A 30 -8.00 -6.84 -1.15
CA MET A 30 -6.95 -6.42 -2.08
C MET A 30 -5.85 -5.65 -1.34
N ALA A 31 -4.60 -5.88 -1.73
CA ALA A 31 -3.46 -5.07 -1.36
C ALA A 31 -3.12 -4.12 -2.50
N PHE A 32 -2.74 -2.91 -2.14
CA PHE A 32 -2.23 -1.88 -3.03
C PHE A 32 -0.89 -1.43 -2.47
N ASP A 33 0.12 -1.37 -3.33
CA ASP A 33 1.44 -0.88 -2.98
C ASP A 33 2.00 -0.03 -4.13
N ILE A 34 2.90 0.90 -3.81
CA ILE A 34 3.54 1.76 -4.81
C ILE A 34 5.04 1.58 -4.69
N LEU A 35 5.65 1.12 -5.78
CA LEU A 35 7.09 0.98 -5.89
C LEU A 35 7.66 2.18 -6.64
N GLY A 36 8.73 2.78 -6.13
CA GLY A 36 9.44 3.87 -6.80
C GLY A 36 9.98 4.92 -5.82
N PRO A 37 10.56 6.01 -6.33
CA PRO A 37 10.67 6.36 -7.75
C PRO A 37 11.79 5.60 -8.48
N PHE A 38 11.50 5.12 -9.69
CA PHE A 38 12.44 4.46 -10.59
C PHE A 38 13.13 5.47 -11.54
N PRO A 39 14.36 5.19 -12.01
CA PRO A 39 15.02 6.02 -13.00
C PRO A 39 14.22 6.05 -14.31
N ILE A 40 13.82 7.25 -14.75
CA ILE A 40 13.03 7.46 -15.96
C ILE A 40 13.90 7.10 -17.18
N LYS A 41 13.41 6.20 -18.04
CA LYS A 41 14.10 5.86 -19.29
C LYS A 41 13.39 6.38 -20.55
N THR A 42 12.06 6.54 -20.54
CA THR A 42 11.33 6.88 -21.79
C THR A 42 9.93 7.52 -21.66
N LYS A 43 9.22 7.46 -20.51
CA LYS A 43 7.79 7.83 -20.44
C LYS A 43 7.32 8.56 -19.17
N ASP A 44 8.20 9.18 -18.39
CA ASP A 44 7.87 9.82 -17.08
C ASP A 44 7.14 8.94 -16.04
N ASN A 45 6.86 7.68 -16.34
CA ASN A 45 6.42 6.66 -15.39
C ASN A 45 7.54 6.38 -14.39
N ARG A 46 7.45 7.05 -13.24
CA ARG A 46 8.40 6.93 -12.14
C ARG A 46 7.99 5.88 -11.14
N TYR A 47 6.74 5.46 -11.13
CA TYR A 47 6.22 4.57 -10.10
C TYR A 47 5.55 3.36 -10.74
N VAL A 48 5.41 2.30 -9.94
CA VAL A 48 4.65 1.11 -10.30
C VAL A 48 3.62 0.88 -9.20
N LEU A 49 2.35 1.00 -9.54
CA LEU A 49 1.24 0.56 -8.70
C LEU A 49 1.16 -0.97 -8.76
N VAL A 50 1.26 -1.61 -7.62
CA VAL A 50 1.08 -3.06 -7.48
C VAL A 50 -0.26 -3.32 -6.80
N LEU A 51 -1.15 -4.02 -7.49
CA LEU A 51 -2.40 -4.52 -6.95
C LEU A 51 -2.30 -6.02 -6.75
N MET A 52 -2.81 -6.54 -5.64
CA MET A 52 -2.84 -7.98 -5.39
C MET A 52 -4.16 -8.39 -4.74
N ASP A 53 -4.88 -9.31 -5.37
CA ASP A 53 -5.99 -10.00 -4.71
C ASP A 53 -5.45 -11.09 -3.78
N TYR A 54 -5.80 -11.04 -2.50
CA TYR A 54 -5.31 -11.98 -1.50
C TYR A 54 -5.91 -13.38 -1.65
N PHE A 55 -7.04 -13.53 -2.33
CA PHE A 55 -7.64 -14.85 -2.56
C PHE A 55 -6.94 -15.57 -3.71
N THR A 56 -6.95 -14.98 -4.91
CA THR A 56 -6.32 -15.56 -6.10
C THR A 56 -4.80 -15.49 -6.07
N LYS A 57 -4.22 -14.62 -5.22
CA LYS A 57 -2.79 -14.30 -5.19
C LYS A 57 -2.26 -13.74 -6.51
N TRP A 58 -3.14 -13.13 -7.31
CA TRP A 58 -2.78 -12.55 -8.60
C TRP A 58 -2.27 -11.11 -8.43
N PRO A 59 -0.99 -10.82 -8.76
CA PRO A 59 -0.47 -9.46 -8.75
C PRO A 59 -0.61 -8.80 -10.13
N GLU A 60 -0.97 -7.52 -10.14
CA GLU A 60 -0.96 -6.68 -11.32
C GLU A 60 -0.07 -5.46 -11.08
N ALA A 61 0.88 -5.23 -11.98
CA ALA A 61 1.86 -4.15 -11.89
C ALA A 61 1.57 -3.13 -13.00
N ILE A 62 1.15 -1.94 -12.61
CA ILE A 62 0.73 -0.86 -13.50
C ILE A 62 1.75 0.27 -13.39
N PRO A 63 2.40 0.69 -14.48
CA PRO A 63 3.28 1.85 -14.44
C PRO A 63 2.45 3.14 -14.33
N ILE A 64 2.82 4.02 -13.40
CA ILE A 64 2.15 5.31 -13.16
C ILE A 64 3.17 6.46 -13.12
N GLU A 65 2.73 7.65 -13.53
CA GLU A 65 3.57 8.87 -13.61
C GLU A 65 3.85 9.46 -12.22
N ASP A 66 2.86 9.41 -11.33
CA ASP A 66 2.89 9.92 -9.96
C ASP A 66 2.14 9.00 -8.98
N GLN A 67 2.28 9.29 -7.68
CA GLN A 67 1.62 8.57 -6.59
C GLN A 67 0.33 9.28 -6.12
N GLU A 68 -0.23 10.18 -6.93
CA GLU A 68 -1.42 10.93 -6.54
C GLU A 68 -2.64 10.00 -6.45
N ALA A 69 -3.54 10.32 -5.52
CA ALA A 69 -4.73 9.50 -5.27
C ALA A 69 -5.66 9.45 -6.49
N SER A 70 -5.73 10.54 -7.26
CA SER A 70 -6.45 10.64 -8.54
C SER A 70 -5.92 9.62 -9.55
N THR A 71 -4.61 9.64 -9.81
CA THR A 71 -3.94 8.72 -10.74
C THR A 71 -4.14 7.27 -10.34
N VAL A 72 -3.94 6.95 -9.06
CA VAL A 72 -4.15 5.58 -8.53
C VAL A 72 -5.62 5.15 -8.67
N ALA A 73 -6.58 6.04 -8.39
CA ALA A 73 -8.00 5.72 -8.52
C ALA A 73 -8.42 5.50 -9.98
N GLU A 74 -7.94 6.34 -10.90
CA GLU A 74 -8.21 6.18 -12.32
C GLU A 74 -7.66 4.85 -12.85
N GLU A 75 -6.41 4.51 -12.52
CA GLU A 75 -5.79 3.26 -12.94
C GLU A 75 -6.47 2.02 -12.34
N LEU A 76 -6.93 2.11 -11.09
CA LEU A 76 -7.74 1.08 -10.45
C LEU A 76 -9.05 0.84 -11.21
N ILE A 77 -9.79 1.90 -11.52
CA ILE A 77 -11.06 1.79 -12.23
C ILE A 77 -10.81 1.16 -13.61
N ARG A 78 -9.85 1.70 -14.35
CA ARG A 78 -9.50 1.24 -15.71
C ARG A 78 -9.11 -0.23 -15.75
N THR A 79 -8.32 -0.68 -14.77
CA THR A 79 -7.65 -1.97 -14.84
C THR A 79 -8.48 -3.10 -14.21
N TRP A 80 -9.25 -2.82 -13.16
CA TRP A 80 -9.97 -3.85 -12.41
C TRP A 80 -11.49 -3.73 -12.47
N ILE A 81 -12.05 -2.52 -12.53
CA ILE A 81 -13.51 -2.33 -12.46
C ILE A 81 -14.15 -2.34 -13.84
N SER A 82 -13.50 -1.70 -14.82
CA SER A 82 -14.02 -1.60 -16.20
C SER A 82 -13.50 -2.68 -17.14
N ARG A 83 -12.92 -3.76 -16.61
CA ARG A 83 -12.42 -4.88 -17.42
C ARG A 83 -13.52 -5.83 -17.86
#